data_AF-A0AA39J8S0-F1
#
_entry.id   AF-A0AA39J8S0-F1
#
_cell.length_a   1.000
_cell.length_b   1.000
_cell.length_c   1.000
_cell.angle_alpha   90.00
_cell.angle_beta   90.00
_cell.angle_gamma   90.00
#
_symmetry.space_group_name_H-M   'P 1'
#
loop_
_entity.id
_entity.type
_entity.pdbx_description
1 polymer ?
#
loop_
_entity_poly.entity_id
_entity_poly.type
_entity_poly.pdbx_seq_one_letter_code
_entity_poly.pdbx_strand_id
1 'polypeptide(L)'
;MEWLQVFVKFFPASHASTEQVSIETPEKAKLPIPSRIPCKTCIQYGLEGLVDIEYSLRVGQAHDILAEIHELIIGQSYNTRIVHTEFHGQNMHTRAHAFVTRFQLDKMDTMHRYNFIRRRLITLGMSPTDADLQELTSAHITTKNTPEGLTESDEDQWITEIRCVQWMREHADLDCWTKEIAHASDVQTGAAAYAYKVADVYTKLADHCIKEWEKALKKVVENWEEDCRMREREDELAQEEEARI
;
A
#
# COMPACT_ATOMS: atom_id res chain seq x y z
N MET A 1 30.92 14.94 -11.67
CA MET A 1 31.95 14.07 -12.29
C MET A 1 32.91 13.45 -11.28
N GLU A 2 33.05 13.95 -10.05
CA GLU A 2 33.93 13.34 -9.02
C GLU A 2 33.47 11.95 -8.55
N TRP A 3 32.17 11.70 -8.40
CA TRP A 3 31.68 10.43 -7.83
C TRP A 3 32.05 9.20 -8.68
N LEU A 4 32.13 9.35 -10.01
CA LEU A 4 32.50 8.26 -10.93
C LEU A 4 34.00 7.94 -10.85
N GLN A 5 34.84 8.96 -10.65
CA GLN A 5 36.27 8.78 -10.36
C GLN A 5 36.49 8.18 -8.97
N VAL A 6 35.69 8.57 -7.98
CA VAL A 6 35.68 7.97 -6.64
C VAL A 6 35.24 6.51 -6.73
N PHE A 7 34.16 6.21 -7.45
CA PHE A 7 33.66 4.85 -7.67
C PHE A 7 34.72 3.97 -8.35
N VAL A 8 35.33 4.47 -9.41
CA VAL A 8 36.45 3.82 -10.12
C VAL A 8 37.66 3.59 -9.20
N LYS A 9 37.99 4.56 -8.34
CA LYS A 9 39.10 4.46 -7.39
C LYS A 9 38.86 3.40 -6.31
N PHE A 10 37.62 3.23 -5.86
CA PHE A 10 37.25 2.21 -4.90
C PHE A 10 37.00 0.84 -5.53
N PHE A 11 36.65 0.78 -6.83
CA PHE A 11 36.34 -0.45 -7.56
C PHE A 11 37.12 -0.54 -8.88
N PRO A 12 38.46 -0.70 -8.84
CA PRO A 12 39.30 -0.74 -10.03
C PRO A 12 39.06 -1.99 -10.91
N ALA A 13 38.36 -3.01 -10.42
CA ALA A 13 38.07 -4.21 -11.21
C ALA A 13 36.78 -4.08 -12.05
N SER A 14 35.90 -3.11 -11.76
CA SER A 14 34.63 -2.92 -12.47
C SER A 14 34.73 -2.13 -13.79
N HIS A 15 35.96 -1.74 -14.19
CA HIS A 15 36.21 -0.98 -15.43
C HIS A 15 35.66 -1.64 -16.71
N ALA A 16 35.47 -2.96 -16.71
CA ALA A 16 35.15 -3.72 -17.92
C ALA A 16 33.69 -3.61 -18.41
N SER A 17 32.77 -3.01 -17.65
CA SER A 17 31.34 -2.99 -18.04
C SER A 17 30.59 -1.67 -17.81
N THR A 18 31.27 -0.61 -17.37
CA THR A 18 30.64 0.72 -17.29
C THR A 18 30.53 1.32 -18.70
N GLU A 19 29.34 1.24 -19.30
CA GLU A 19 28.94 2.09 -20.43
C GLU A 19 29.28 3.55 -20.07
N GLN A 20 29.96 4.27 -20.98
CA GLN A 20 30.26 5.69 -20.80
C GLN A 20 28.97 6.46 -20.52
N VAL A 21 28.84 7.01 -19.31
CA VAL A 21 27.69 7.82 -18.92
C VAL A 21 27.72 9.13 -19.71
N SER A 22 26.70 9.36 -20.53
CA SER A 22 26.51 10.63 -21.27
C SER A 22 26.25 11.78 -20.29
N ILE A 23 26.98 12.89 -20.47
CA ILE A 23 26.88 14.10 -19.65
C ILE A 23 25.52 14.79 -19.80
N GLU A 24 24.83 14.56 -20.92
CA GLU A 24 23.60 15.27 -21.27
C GLU A 24 22.35 14.76 -20.52
N THR A 25 22.37 13.53 -19.97
CA THR A 25 21.24 12.94 -19.22
C THR A 25 21.73 12.05 -18.05
N PRO A 26 22.24 12.65 -16.97
CA PRO A 26 22.78 11.90 -15.84
C PRO A 26 21.72 11.02 -15.15
N GLU A 27 20.43 11.39 -15.18
CA GLU A 27 19.36 10.57 -14.59
C GLU A 27 19.12 9.24 -15.32
N LYS A 28 19.56 9.11 -16.58
CA LYS A 28 19.46 7.87 -17.36
C LYS A 28 20.65 6.95 -17.15
N ALA A 29 21.66 7.40 -16.41
CA ALA A 29 22.85 6.62 -16.12
C ALA A 29 22.48 5.34 -15.36
N LYS A 30 22.75 4.19 -15.97
CA LYS A 30 22.53 2.89 -15.32
C LYS A 30 23.57 2.72 -14.23
N LEU A 31 23.15 2.91 -12.97
CA LEU A 31 24.02 2.64 -11.83
C LEU A 31 24.47 1.16 -11.84
N PRO A 32 25.77 0.88 -11.65
CA PRO A 32 26.30 -0.47 -11.50
C PRO A 32 25.98 -0.97 -10.08
N ILE A 33 24.75 -1.47 -9.92
CA ILE A 33 24.25 -2.06 -8.68
C ILE A 33 24.61 -3.56 -8.67
N PRO A 34 25.00 -4.18 -7.52
CA PRO A 34 25.41 -5.59 -7.48
C PRO A 34 24.42 -6.56 -8.13
N SER A 35 23.12 -6.35 -7.99
CA SER A 35 22.08 -7.20 -8.61
C SER A 35 21.99 -7.13 -10.14
N ARG A 36 22.82 -6.29 -10.78
CA ARG A 36 23.03 -6.26 -12.24
C ARG A 36 24.25 -7.05 -12.67
N ILE A 37 25.09 -7.47 -11.74
CA ILE A 37 26.31 -8.23 -11.97
C ILE A 37 26.08 -9.66 -11.44
N PRO A 38 26.48 -10.72 -12.15
CA PRO A 38 26.37 -12.07 -11.64
C PRO A 38 27.16 -12.25 -10.33
N CYS A 39 26.61 -12.96 -9.34
CA CYS A 39 27.23 -13.18 -8.03
C CYS A 39 28.71 -13.62 -8.09
N LYS A 40 29.07 -14.52 -9.01
CA LYS A 40 30.46 -14.96 -9.22
C LYS A 40 31.43 -13.81 -9.54
N THR A 41 30.96 -12.84 -10.32
CA THR A 41 31.73 -11.66 -10.71
C THR A 41 31.80 -10.64 -9.56
N CYS A 42 30.76 -10.55 -8.73
CA CYS A 42 30.79 -9.72 -7.51
C CYS A 42 31.87 -10.19 -6.52
N ILE A 43 32.03 -11.51 -6.34
CA ILE A 43 33.08 -12.11 -5.51
C ILE A 43 34.47 -11.78 -6.08
N GLN A 44 34.65 -11.92 -7.39
CA GLN A 44 35.91 -11.56 -8.07
C GLN A 44 36.30 -10.08 -7.87
N TYR A 45 35.33 -9.20 -7.71
CA TYR A 45 35.53 -7.77 -7.50
C TYR A 45 35.57 -7.35 -6.03
N GLY A 46 35.47 -8.30 -5.08
CA GLY A 46 35.46 -8.01 -3.65
C GLY A 46 34.24 -7.21 -3.20
N LEU A 47 33.11 -7.34 -3.89
CA LEU A 47 31.87 -6.59 -3.64
C LEU A 47 30.94 -7.28 -2.62
N GLU A 48 31.44 -8.27 -1.87
CA GLU A 48 30.64 -9.14 -1.00
C GLU A 48 29.81 -8.34 0.02
N GLY A 49 30.43 -7.39 0.73
CA GLY A 49 29.70 -6.56 1.69
C GLY A 49 28.60 -5.69 1.06
N LEU A 50 28.76 -5.27 -0.21
CA LEU A 50 27.74 -4.51 -0.93
C LEU A 50 26.60 -5.42 -1.42
N VAL A 51 26.93 -6.66 -1.79
CA VAL A 51 25.95 -7.71 -2.12
C VAL A 51 25.06 -7.99 -0.91
N ASP A 52 25.64 -8.12 0.29
CA ASP A 52 24.88 -8.39 1.53
C ASP A 52 23.91 -7.25 1.87
N ILE A 53 24.39 -6.00 1.76
CA ILE A 53 23.55 -4.80 2.00
C ILE A 53 22.40 -4.75 0.99
N GLU A 54 22.69 -4.93 -0.30
CA GLU A 54 21.62 -4.91 -1.30
C GLU A 54 20.65 -6.07 -1.09
N TYR A 55 21.14 -7.26 -0.78
CA TYR A 55 20.30 -8.44 -0.52
C TYR A 55 19.30 -8.15 0.59
N SER A 56 19.76 -7.65 1.74
CA SER A 56 18.87 -7.28 2.86
C SER A 56 17.83 -6.23 2.47
N LEU A 57 18.23 -5.20 1.73
CA LEU A 57 17.32 -4.16 1.25
C LEU A 57 16.26 -4.71 0.30
N ARG A 58 16.64 -5.62 -0.61
CA ARG A 58 15.74 -6.24 -1.57
C ARG A 58 14.76 -7.20 -0.90
N VAL A 59 15.17 -7.91 0.15
CA VAL A 59 14.26 -8.74 0.97
C VAL A 59 13.21 -7.86 1.64
N GLY A 60 13.62 -6.75 2.26
CA GLY A 60 12.68 -5.78 2.84
C GLY A 60 11.67 -5.28 1.81
N GLN A 61 12.15 -4.82 0.64
CA GLN A 61 11.27 -4.38 -0.45
C GLN A 61 10.32 -5.47 -0.94
N ALA A 62 10.77 -6.73 -0.99
CA ALA A 62 9.91 -7.84 -1.39
C ALA A 62 8.75 -8.04 -0.41
N HIS A 63 9.02 -7.97 0.90
CA HIS A 63 7.98 -8.04 1.93
C HIS A 63 7.02 -6.85 1.89
N ASP A 64 7.52 -5.63 1.72
CA ASP A 64 6.68 -4.43 1.60
C ASP A 64 5.71 -4.55 0.41
N ILE A 65 6.20 -5.04 -0.73
CA ILE A 65 5.38 -5.24 -1.92
C ILE A 65 4.39 -6.40 -1.76
N LEU A 66 4.75 -7.46 -1.04
CA LEU A 66 3.80 -8.52 -0.70
C LEU A 66 2.65 -8.00 0.17
N ALA A 67 2.95 -7.14 1.15
CA ALA A 67 1.93 -6.46 1.95
C ALA A 67 1.03 -5.57 1.07
N GLU A 68 1.62 -4.80 0.15
CA GLU A 68 0.88 -3.98 -0.83
C GLU A 68 -0.08 -4.83 -1.69
N ILE A 69 0.35 -6.00 -2.16
CA ILE A 69 -0.50 -6.92 -2.93
C ILE A 69 -1.66 -7.46 -2.07
N HIS A 70 -1.39 -7.82 -0.82
CA HIS A 70 -2.43 -8.26 0.11
C HIS A 70 -3.50 -7.18 0.32
N GLU A 71 -3.08 -5.93 0.55
CA GLU A 71 -4.00 -4.78 0.67
C GLU A 71 -4.87 -4.63 -0.58
N LEU A 72 -4.27 -4.70 -1.77
CA LEU A 72 -5.01 -4.58 -3.03
C LEU A 72 -5.99 -5.74 -3.28
N ILE A 73 -5.63 -6.97 -2.92
CA ILE A 73 -6.51 -8.14 -3.03
C ILE A 73 -7.73 -7.97 -2.13
N ILE A 74 -7.51 -7.63 -0.86
CA ILE A 74 -8.61 -7.51 0.11
C ILE A 74 -9.48 -6.28 -0.24
N GLY A 75 -8.84 -5.16 -0.59
CA GLY A 75 -9.53 -3.96 -1.06
C GLY A 75 -10.42 -4.23 -2.27
N GLN A 76 -9.98 -5.03 -3.24
CA GLN A 76 -10.82 -5.40 -4.38
C GLN A 76 -11.99 -6.31 -3.98
N SER A 77 -11.77 -7.32 -3.14
CA SER A 77 -12.81 -8.23 -2.66
C SER A 77 -13.95 -7.47 -1.98
N TYR A 78 -13.60 -6.53 -1.10
CA TYR A 78 -14.56 -5.68 -0.41
C TYR A 78 -15.31 -4.74 -1.35
N ASN A 79 -14.59 -4.01 -2.21
CA ASN A 79 -15.23 -3.10 -3.16
C ASN A 79 -16.17 -3.83 -4.12
N THR A 80 -15.85 -5.07 -4.51
CA THR A 80 -16.75 -5.89 -5.32
C THR A 80 -18.06 -6.20 -4.59
N ARG A 81 -18.02 -6.45 -3.27
CA ARG A 81 -19.22 -6.65 -2.43
C ARG A 81 -20.08 -5.38 -2.36
N ILE A 82 -19.47 -4.22 -2.11
CA ILE A 82 -20.19 -2.93 -2.09
C ILE A 82 -20.82 -2.64 -3.44
N VAL A 83 -20.05 -2.80 -4.51
CA VAL A 83 -20.53 -2.49 -5.86
C VAL A 83 -21.75 -3.33 -6.22
N HIS A 84 -21.79 -4.57 -5.76
CA HIS A 84 -22.93 -5.46 -5.97
C HIS A 84 -24.14 -5.12 -5.07
N THR A 85 -23.92 -4.55 -3.89
CA THR A 85 -24.97 -4.33 -2.87
C THR A 85 -25.56 -2.92 -2.88
N GLU A 86 -24.74 -1.89 -3.11
CA GLU A 86 -25.14 -0.49 -2.93
C GLU A 86 -25.32 0.28 -4.24
N PHE A 87 -24.53 -0.04 -5.28
CA PHE A 87 -24.60 0.70 -6.54
C PHE A 87 -25.70 0.15 -7.46
N HIS A 88 -26.77 0.95 -7.59
CA HIS A 88 -27.89 0.66 -8.47
C HIS A 88 -27.94 1.71 -9.59
N GLY A 89 -27.89 1.26 -10.84
CA GLY A 89 -28.05 2.11 -12.02
C GLY A 89 -26.81 2.18 -12.92
N GLN A 90 -27.02 2.39 -14.23
CA GLN A 90 -26.00 2.23 -15.27
C GLN A 90 -24.74 3.10 -15.06
N ASN A 91 -24.90 4.39 -14.73
CA ASN A 91 -23.76 5.29 -14.53
C ASN A 91 -22.89 4.90 -13.32
N MET A 92 -23.51 4.40 -12.24
CA MET A 92 -22.79 3.92 -11.07
C MET A 92 -22.06 2.62 -11.37
N HIS A 93 -22.68 1.71 -12.13
CA HIS A 93 -22.00 0.50 -12.60
C HIS A 93 -20.79 0.81 -13.49
N THR A 94 -20.87 1.79 -14.40
CA THR A 94 -19.71 2.16 -15.23
C THR A 94 -18.55 2.69 -14.41
N ARG A 95 -18.82 3.57 -13.41
CA ARG A 95 -17.80 4.10 -12.51
C ARG A 95 -17.19 3.02 -11.63
N ALA A 96 -18.04 2.16 -11.06
CA ALA A 96 -17.62 1.02 -10.27
C ALA A 96 -16.76 0.04 -11.08
N HIS A 97 -17.14 -0.24 -12.33
CA HIS A 97 -16.35 -1.08 -13.21
C HIS A 97 -14.98 -0.47 -13.49
N ALA A 98 -14.90 0.84 -13.80
CA ALA A 98 -13.63 1.52 -13.99
C ALA A 98 -12.73 1.43 -12.73
N PHE A 99 -13.33 1.52 -11.55
CA PHE A 99 -12.64 1.36 -10.28
C PHE A 99 -12.11 -0.08 -10.08
N VAL A 100 -12.93 -1.11 -10.32
CA VAL A 100 -12.51 -2.51 -10.25
C VAL A 100 -11.41 -2.83 -11.26
N THR A 101 -11.48 -2.27 -12.48
CA THR A 101 -10.42 -2.40 -13.49
C THR A 101 -9.11 -1.78 -13.01
N ARG A 102 -9.16 -0.62 -12.33
CA ARG A 102 -7.95 0.01 -11.77
C ARG A 102 -7.27 -0.88 -10.73
N PHE A 103 -8.02 -1.47 -9.80
CA PHE A 103 -7.48 -2.46 -8.85
C PHE A 103 -6.82 -3.65 -9.55
N GLN A 104 -7.39 -4.13 -10.67
CA GLN A 104 -6.74 -5.21 -11.43
C GLN A 104 -5.40 -4.78 -12.01
N LEU A 105 -5.32 -3.57 -12.57
CA LEU A 105 -4.08 -3.03 -13.11
C LEU A 105 -3.03 -2.83 -12.01
N ASP A 106 -3.42 -2.25 -10.89
CA ASP A 106 -2.53 -1.99 -9.76
C ASP A 106 -1.96 -3.31 -9.20
N LYS A 107 -2.79 -4.34 -9.03
CA LYS A 107 -2.31 -5.69 -8.62
C LYS A 107 -1.31 -6.28 -9.61
N MET A 108 -1.56 -6.13 -10.92
CA MET A 108 -0.64 -6.64 -11.94
C MET A 108 0.70 -5.87 -11.92
N ASP A 109 0.67 -4.54 -11.78
CA ASP A 109 1.88 -3.74 -11.67
C ASP A 109 2.70 -4.10 -10.42
N THR A 110 2.04 -4.18 -9.26
CA THR A 110 2.69 -4.55 -8.00
C THR A 110 3.24 -5.99 -8.05
N MET A 111 2.53 -6.94 -8.69
CA MET A 111 3.05 -8.27 -8.99
C MET A 111 4.31 -8.22 -9.88
N HIS A 112 4.31 -7.40 -10.93
CA HIS A 112 5.48 -7.24 -11.79
C HIS A 112 6.68 -6.64 -11.05
N ARG A 113 6.44 -5.66 -10.18
CA ARG A 113 7.46 -5.08 -9.28
C ARG A 113 8.06 -6.13 -8.35
N TYR A 114 7.22 -6.96 -7.72
CA TYR A 114 7.69 -8.07 -6.88
C TYR A 114 8.56 -9.05 -7.68
N ASN A 115 8.06 -9.54 -8.82
CA ASN A 115 8.79 -10.51 -9.65
C ASN A 115 10.08 -9.92 -10.25
N PHE A 116 10.14 -8.59 -10.42
CA PHE A 116 11.38 -7.90 -10.78
C PHE A 116 12.41 -7.95 -9.65
N ILE A 117 12.01 -7.66 -8.41
CA ILE A 117 12.88 -7.72 -7.24
C ILE A 117 13.33 -9.15 -6.97
N ARG A 118 12.43 -10.12 -7.06
CA ARG A 118 12.74 -11.55 -6.91
C ARG A 118 13.83 -11.99 -7.87
N ARG A 119 13.76 -11.58 -9.15
CA ARG A 119 14.81 -11.85 -10.14
C ARG A 119 16.17 -11.25 -9.74
N ARG A 120 16.17 -10.08 -9.09
CA ARG A 120 17.40 -9.46 -8.57
C ARG A 120 17.96 -10.23 -7.37
N LEU A 121 17.11 -10.68 -6.46
CA LEU A 121 17.52 -11.54 -5.34
C LEU A 121 18.15 -12.86 -5.83
N ILE A 122 17.60 -13.48 -6.87
CA ILE A 122 18.20 -14.68 -7.49
C ILE A 122 19.60 -14.38 -8.04
N THR A 123 19.79 -13.23 -8.71
CA THR A 123 21.10 -12.81 -9.22
C THR A 123 22.12 -12.61 -8.09
N LEU A 124 21.67 -12.13 -6.93
CA LEU A 124 22.51 -11.92 -5.74
C LEU A 124 22.85 -13.23 -5.01
N GLY A 125 22.14 -14.33 -5.28
CA GLY A 125 22.43 -15.66 -4.72
C GLY A 125 21.24 -16.34 -4.02
N MET A 126 20.04 -15.76 -4.04
CA MET A 126 18.83 -16.42 -3.52
C MET A 126 18.53 -17.68 -4.32
N SER A 127 18.07 -18.73 -3.63
CA SER A 127 17.61 -19.95 -4.30
C SER A 127 16.42 -19.64 -5.23
N PRO A 128 16.40 -20.13 -6.47
CA PRO A 128 15.22 -20.00 -7.34
C PRO A 128 13.98 -20.70 -6.78
N THR A 129 14.16 -21.66 -5.87
CA THR A 129 13.10 -22.46 -5.23
C THR A 129 12.96 -22.11 -3.75
N ASP A 130 13.22 -20.86 -3.39
CA ASP A 130 13.00 -20.37 -2.03
C ASP A 130 11.52 -20.59 -1.61
N ALA A 131 11.33 -21.10 -0.40
CA ALA A 131 10.00 -21.42 0.14
C ALA A 131 9.23 -20.16 0.53
N ASP A 132 9.94 -19.11 0.97
CA ASP A 132 9.34 -17.91 1.55
C ASP A 132 9.00 -16.89 0.45
N LEU A 133 9.91 -16.70 -0.51
CA LEU A 133 9.77 -15.73 -1.62
C LEU A 133 9.50 -16.44 -2.95
N GLN A 134 8.31 -17.02 -3.07
CA GLN A 134 7.86 -17.70 -4.28
C GLN A 134 7.48 -16.71 -5.39
N GLU A 135 7.48 -17.17 -6.64
CA GLU A 135 7.05 -16.34 -7.77
C GLU A 135 5.53 -16.09 -7.72
N LEU A 136 5.13 -14.83 -7.88
CA LEU A 136 3.73 -14.46 -7.94
C LEU A 136 3.20 -14.62 -9.36
N THR A 137 2.17 -15.44 -9.53
CA THR A 137 1.48 -15.63 -10.80
C THR A 137 0.15 -14.87 -10.81
N SER A 138 -0.42 -14.66 -12.00
CA SER A 138 -1.74 -14.05 -12.14
C SER A 138 -2.82 -14.81 -11.35
N ALA A 139 -2.69 -16.13 -11.22
CA ALA A 139 -3.62 -16.97 -10.46
C ALA A 139 -3.67 -16.56 -8.97
N HIS A 140 -2.53 -16.23 -8.36
CA HIS A 140 -2.40 -15.84 -6.95
C HIS A 140 -3.07 -14.49 -6.65
N ILE A 141 -3.09 -13.57 -7.62
CA ILE A 141 -3.70 -12.24 -7.45
C ILE A 141 -5.18 -12.20 -7.85
N THR A 142 -5.68 -13.24 -8.54
CA THR A 142 -7.09 -13.36 -8.95
C THR A 142 -7.94 -14.23 -8.02
N THR A 143 -7.30 -14.97 -7.12
CA THR A 143 -8.01 -15.85 -6.20
C THR A 143 -8.91 -14.97 -5.31
N LYS A 144 -10.19 -15.31 -5.22
CA LYS A 144 -11.09 -14.73 -4.23
C LYS A 144 -10.62 -15.24 -2.86
N ASN A 145 -9.60 -14.61 -2.30
CA ASN A 145 -9.23 -14.83 -0.92
C ASN A 145 -10.35 -14.22 -0.08
N THR A 146 -11.35 -15.03 0.25
CA THR A 146 -11.97 -14.95 1.57
C THR A 146 -10.85 -15.30 2.54
N PRO A 147 -10.41 -14.38 3.40
CA PRO A 147 -9.44 -14.71 4.43
C PRO A 147 -9.99 -15.89 5.25
N GLU A 148 -9.36 -17.06 5.15
CA GLU A 148 -9.69 -18.17 6.05
C GLU A 148 -9.27 -17.76 7.46
N GLY A 149 -10.25 -17.41 8.30
CA GLY A 149 -10.03 -17.19 9.74
C GLY A 149 -10.05 -15.76 10.24
N LEU A 150 -10.35 -14.75 9.41
CA LEU A 150 -10.75 -13.44 9.95
C LEU A 150 -12.24 -13.51 10.29
N THR A 151 -12.60 -13.14 11.53
CA THR A 151 -14.01 -12.94 11.85
C THR A 151 -14.50 -11.71 11.08
N GLU A 152 -15.80 -11.65 10.75
CA GLU A 152 -16.39 -10.51 10.03
C GLU A 152 -16.09 -9.17 10.75
N SER A 153 -15.92 -9.19 12.07
CA SER A 153 -15.52 -8.06 12.91
C SER A 153 -14.07 -7.61 12.71
N ASP A 154 -13.13 -8.56 12.58
CA ASP A 154 -11.71 -8.24 12.37
C ASP A 154 -11.47 -7.68 10.96
N GLU A 155 -12.21 -8.21 9.97
CA GLU A 155 -12.23 -7.64 8.63
C GLU A 155 -12.74 -6.20 8.66
N ASP A 156 -13.88 -5.93 9.31
CA ASP A 156 -14.48 -4.58 9.35
C ASP A 156 -13.60 -3.54 10.06
N GLN A 157 -12.92 -3.92 11.15
CA GLN A 157 -12.00 -3.04 11.86
C GLN A 157 -10.77 -2.69 10.98
N TRP A 158 -10.15 -3.69 10.37
CA TRP A 158 -8.99 -3.48 9.50
C TRP A 158 -9.35 -2.73 8.21
N ILE A 159 -10.53 -2.99 7.64
CA ILE A 159 -11.08 -2.26 6.49
C ILE A 159 -11.29 -0.78 6.83
N THR A 160 -11.75 -0.49 8.05
CA THR A 160 -11.92 0.88 8.52
C THR A 160 -10.58 1.61 8.61
N GLU A 161 -9.55 0.94 9.14
CA GLU A 161 -8.19 1.50 9.19
C GLU A 161 -7.59 1.72 7.80
N ILE A 162 -7.73 0.76 6.87
CA ILE A 162 -7.27 0.94 5.48
C ILE A 162 -8.00 2.07 4.78
N ARG A 163 -9.32 2.19 4.97
CA ARG A 163 -10.09 3.32 4.44
C ARG A 163 -9.59 4.65 4.97
N CYS A 164 -9.26 4.74 6.26
CA CYS A 164 -8.65 5.95 6.82
C CYS A 164 -7.31 6.26 6.14
N VAL A 165 -6.44 5.26 5.96
CA VAL A 165 -5.11 5.46 5.35
C VAL A 165 -5.23 5.83 3.87
N GLN A 166 -6.07 5.14 3.11
CA GLN A 166 -6.26 5.41 1.68
C GLN A 166 -6.95 6.76 1.47
N TRP A 167 -7.94 7.10 2.28
CA TRP A 167 -8.55 8.43 2.29
C TRP A 167 -7.50 9.50 2.60
N MET A 168 -6.64 9.31 3.60
CA MET A 168 -5.56 10.25 3.92
C MET A 168 -4.57 10.42 2.75
N ARG A 169 -4.23 9.36 2.03
CA ARG A 169 -3.36 9.43 0.84
C ARG A 169 -4.02 10.18 -0.31
N GLU A 170 -5.26 9.84 -0.65
CA GLU A 170 -6.01 10.54 -1.71
C GLU A 170 -6.25 12.01 -1.34
N HIS A 171 -6.46 12.30 -0.06
CA HIS A 171 -6.61 13.66 0.45
C HIS A 171 -5.29 14.43 0.35
N ALA A 172 -4.16 13.81 0.70
CA ALA A 172 -2.83 14.41 0.55
C ALA A 172 -2.48 14.68 -0.93
N ASP A 173 -2.82 13.76 -1.84
CA ASP A 173 -2.62 13.94 -3.28
C ASP A 173 -3.50 15.06 -3.83
N LEU A 174 -4.76 15.14 -3.40
CA LEU A 174 -5.67 16.22 -3.76
C LEU A 174 -5.19 17.57 -3.23
N ASP A 175 -4.71 17.62 -1.99
CA ASP A 175 -4.14 18.82 -1.38
C ASP A 175 -2.86 19.27 -2.11
N CYS A 176 -2.01 18.31 -2.48
CA CYS A 176 -0.79 18.58 -3.25
C CYS A 176 -1.14 19.17 -4.61
N TRP A 177 -2.05 18.52 -5.35
CA TRP A 177 -2.54 18.99 -6.64
C TRP A 177 -3.21 20.37 -6.54
N THR A 178 -3.99 20.60 -5.48
CA THR A 178 -4.67 21.89 -5.25
C THR A 178 -3.66 23.01 -5.01
N LYS A 179 -2.60 22.73 -4.23
CA LYS A 179 -1.48 23.66 -4.01
C LYS A 179 -0.71 23.91 -5.30
N GLU A 180 -0.40 22.88 -6.07
CA GLU A 180 0.28 23.00 -7.35
C GLU A 180 -0.52 23.84 -8.37
N ILE A 181 -1.84 23.62 -8.47
CA ILE A 181 -2.71 24.44 -9.32
C ILE A 181 -2.82 25.87 -8.81
N ALA A 182 -2.93 26.07 -7.49
CA ALA A 182 -2.95 27.41 -6.91
C ALA A 182 -1.66 28.19 -7.19
N HIS A 183 -0.51 27.50 -7.23
CA HIS A 183 0.78 28.09 -7.61
C HIS A 183 0.95 28.27 -9.12
N ALA A 184 0.39 27.37 -9.95
CA ALA A 184 0.52 27.41 -11.40
C ALA A 184 -0.53 28.32 -12.09
N SER A 185 -1.62 28.68 -11.42
CA SER A 185 -2.69 29.47 -12.02
C SER A 185 -2.54 30.97 -11.79
N ASP A 186 -1.93 31.64 -12.78
CA ASP A 186 -2.25 33.02 -13.16
C ASP A 186 -3.53 33.07 -14.05
N VAL A 187 -4.28 31.95 -14.10
CA VAL A 187 -5.47 31.80 -14.94
C VAL A 187 -6.67 32.38 -14.21
N GLN A 188 -6.99 33.63 -14.56
CA GLN A 188 -8.18 34.36 -14.15
C GLN A 188 -9.46 33.49 -14.18
N THR A 189 -10.02 33.31 -12.98
CA THR A 189 -11.45 33.24 -12.61
C THR A 189 -12.28 31.96 -12.81
N GLY A 190 -11.88 30.97 -13.61
CA GLY A 190 -12.70 29.75 -13.80
C GLY A 190 -12.25 28.54 -12.96
N ALA A 191 -11.03 28.06 -13.22
CA ALA A 191 -10.50 26.83 -12.64
C ALA A 191 -10.23 26.97 -11.13
N ALA A 192 -9.71 28.12 -10.69
CA ALA A 192 -9.50 28.41 -9.27
C ALA A 192 -10.83 28.39 -8.49
N ALA A 193 -11.89 29.01 -9.03
CA ALA A 193 -13.21 29.01 -8.41
C ALA A 193 -13.82 27.60 -8.32
N TYR A 194 -13.56 26.74 -9.32
CA TYR A 194 -13.94 25.33 -9.26
C TYR A 194 -13.15 24.58 -8.19
N ALA A 195 -11.83 24.75 -8.14
CA ALA A 195 -10.98 24.13 -7.12
C ALA A 195 -11.41 24.52 -5.69
N TYR A 196 -11.69 25.81 -5.44
CA TYR A 196 -12.21 26.27 -4.14
C TYR A 196 -13.59 25.67 -3.80
N LYS A 197 -14.51 25.57 -4.77
CA LYS A 197 -15.80 24.92 -4.53
C LYS A 197 -15.67 23.44 -4.24
N VAL A 198 -14.77 22.76 -4.94
CA VAL A 198 -14.50 21.33 -4.72
C VAL A 198 -13.88 21.14 -3.34
N ALA A 199 -12.90 21.96 -2.95
CA ALA A 199 -12.31 21.94 -1.60
C ALA A 199 -13.35 22.21 -0.50
N ASP A 200 -14.26 23.18 -0.70
CA ASP A 200 -15.36 23.46 0.24
C ASP A 200 -16.33 22.27 0.37
N VAL A 201 -16.67 21.60 -0.74
CA VAL A 201 -17.49 20.38 -0.72
C VAL A 201 -16.79 19.25 0.05
N TYR A 202 -15.49 19.04 -0.17
CA TYR A 202 -14.73 18.02 0.55
C TYR A 202 -14.58 18.35 2.04
N THR A 203 -14.39 19.62 2.40
CA THR A 203 -14.34 20.05 3.81
C THR A 203 -15.66 19.77 4.52
N LYS A 204 -16.78 20.11 3.88
CA LYS A 204 -18.13 19.80 4.43
C LYS A 204 -18.39 18.31 4.55
N LEU A 205 -17.89 17.51 3.60
CA LEU A 205 -17.99 16.06 3.65
C LEU A 205 -17.16 15.49 4.81
N ALA A 206 -15.94 16.00 5.00
CA ALA A 206 -15.08 15.61 6.12
C ALA A 206 -15.73 15.96 7.47
N ASP A 207 -16.26 17.18 7.63
CA ASP A 207 -16.99 17.59 8.83
C ASP A 207 -18.22 16.70 9.09
N HIS A 208 -18.92 16.28 8.04
CA HIS A 208 -20.05 15.36 8.17
C HIS A 208 -19.60 13.97 8.62
N CYS A 209 -18.54 13.42 8.01
CA CYS A 209 -17.96 12.14 8.42
C CYS A 209 -17.49 12.16 9.87
N ILE A 210 -16.81 13.23 10.31
CA ILE A 210 -16.37 13.40 11.71
C ILE A 210 -17.58 13.37 12.65
N LYS A 211 -18.66 14.09 12.32
CA LYS A 211 -19.87 14.10 13.14
C LYS A 211 -20.57 12.74 13.21
N GLU A 212 -20.65 12.02 12.10
CA GLU A 212 -21.23 10.67 12.11
C GLU A 212 -20.34 9.69 12.88
N TRP A 213 -19.01 9.86 12.82
CA TRP A 213 -18.07 9.09 13.61
C TRP A 213 -18.20 9.35 15.12
N GLU A 214 -18.30 10.61 15.53
CA GLU A 214 -18.54 10.98 16.93
C GLU A 214 -19.86 10.40 17.46
N LYS A 215 -20.92 10.39 16.64
CA LYS A 215 -22.19 9.74 16.98
C LYS A 215 -22.03 8.23 17.14
N ALA A 216 -21.30 7.57 16.23
CA ALA A 216 -21.04 6.15 16.30
C ALA A 216 -20.24 5.80 17.57
N LEU A 217 -19.19 6.55 17.87
CA LEU A 217 -18.41 6.41 19.10
C LEU A 217 -19.27 6.58 20.35
N LYS A 218 -20.13 7.60 20.38
CA LYS A 218 -21.05 7.81 21.50
C LYS A 218 -21.98 6.60 21.71
N LYS A 219 -22.50 6.04 20.63
CA LYS A 219 -23.37 4.85 20.69
C LYS A 219 -22.62 3.61 21.18
N VAL A 220 -21.35 3.44 20.79
CA VAL A 220 -20.51 2.35 21.30
C VAL A 220 -20.30 2.47 22.81
N VAL A 221 -20.04 3.68 23.30
CA VAL A 221 -19.89 3.95 24.74
C VAL A 221 -21.21 3.66 25.49
N GLU A 222 -22.34 4.15 24.98
CA GLU A 222 -23.66 3.91 25.57
C GLU A 222 -24.00 2.41 25.66
N ASN A 223 -23.73 1.66 24.58
CA ASN A 223 -23.92 0.20 24.56
C ASN A 223 -23.01 -0.50 25.59
N TRP A 224 -21.75 -0.10 25.70
CA TRP A 224 -20.81 -0.69 26.66
C TRP A 224 -21.26 -0.44 28.11
N GLU A 225 -21.74 0.76 28.42
CA GLU A 225 -22.30 1.08 29.75
C GLU A 225 -23.58 0.29 30.05
N GLU A 226 -24.41 0.00 29.05
CA GLU A 226 -25.58 -0.87 29.20
C GLU A 226 -25.18 -2.33 29.46
N ASP A 227 -24.19 -2.85 28.72
CA ASP A 227 -23.64 -4.19 28.92
C ASP A 227 -22.96 -4.36 30.29
N CYS A 228 -22.28 -3.33 30.80
CA CYS A 228 -21.75 -3.32 32.17
C CYS A 228 -22.87 -3.41 33.22
N ARG A 229 -23.95 -2.62 33.08
CA ARG A 229 -25.10 -2.64 33.99
C ARG A 229 -25.91 -3.94 33.92
N MET A 230 -25.91 -4.63 32.79
CA MET A 230 -26.52 -5.96 32.67
C MET A 230 -25.71 -6.99 33.46
N ARG A 231 -24.38 -6.99 33.31
CA ARG A 231 -23.48 -7.91 34.03
C ARG A 231 -23.54 -7.71 35.55
N GLU A 232 -23.53 -6.46 36.03
CA GLU A 232 -23.66 -6.17 37.46
C GLU A 232 -24.97 -6.73 38.05
N ARG A 233 -26.09 -6.62 37.32
CA ARG A 233 -27.37 -7.20 37.74
C ARG A 233 -27.38 -8.72 37.73
N GLU A 234 -26.72 -9.35 36.76
CA GLU A 234 -26.57 -10.81 36.72
C GLU A 234 -25.72 -11.31 37.90
N ASP A 235 -24.64 -10.61 38.24
CA ASP A 235 -23.79 -10.92 39.39
C ASP A 235 -24.54 -10.74 40.72
N GLU A 236 -25.37 -9.70 40.87
CA GLU A 236 -26.22 -9.48 42.04
C GLU A 236 -27.24 -10.62 42.21
N LEU A 237 -27.92 -11.02 41.12
CA LEU A 237 -28.87 -12.14 41.14
C LEU A 237 -28.19 -13.47 41.50
N ALA A 238 -26.98 -13.70 40.98
CA ALA A 238 -26.20 -14.90 41.30
C ALA A 238 -25.81 -14.93 42.79
N GLN A 239 -25.39 -13.79 43.37
CA GLN A 239 -25.08 -13.70 44.80
C GLN A 239 -26.33 -13.92 45.69
N GLU A 240 -27.49 -13.42 45.27
CA GLU A 240 -28.76 -13.66 45.98
C GLU A 240 -29.19 -15.13 45.92
N GLU A 241 -28.96 -15.81 44.80
CA GLU A 241 -29.25 -17.23 44.64
C GLU A 241 -28.30 -18.10 45.47
N GLU A 242 -27.00 -17.79 45.48
CA GLU A 242 -26.01 -18.45 46.35
C GLU A 242 -26.34 -18.27 47.83
N ALA A 243 -26.81 -17.09 48.25
CA ALA A 243 -27.20 -16.82 49.64
C ALA A 243 -28.48 -17.55 50.09
N ARG A 244 -29.27 -18.10 49.17
CA ARG A 244 -30.49 -18.88 49.46
C ARG A 244 -30.25 -20.38 49.63
N ILE A 245 -29.10 -20.89 49.20
CA ILE A 245 -28.70 -22.31 49.26
C ILE A 245 -28.01 -22.59 50.59
#